data_AF-A0A817MMN2-F1
#
_entry.id   AF-A0A817MMN2-F1
#
_cell.length_a   1.000
_cell.length_b   1.000
_cell.length_c   1.000
_cell.angle_alpha   90.00
_cell.angle_beta   90.00
_cell.angle_gamma   90.00
#
_symmetry.space_group_name_H-M   'P 1'
#
loop_
_entity.id
_entity.type
_entity.pdbx_description
1 polymer ?
#
loop_
_entity_poly.entity_id
_entity_poly.type
_entity_poly.pdbx_seq_one_letter_code
_entity_poly.pdbx_strand_id
1 'polypeptide(L)'
;MPSLVKVKFSFHGSLGLMHQLLSSMPNLEHLTIEIWNEYMNGYRWEEIIANHLPRLTVFRFKMEYEAHGDDNFSEEANKLLNSFRTYFWLEEHQ
;
A
#
# COMPACT_ATOMS: atom_id res chain seq x y z
N MET A 1 -15.38 8.76 16.39
CA MET A 1 -13.91 8.79 16.43
C MET A 1 -13.45 10.08 15.78
N PRO A 2 -12.42 10.79 16.29
CA PRO A 2 -11.85 11.93 15.59
C PRO A 2 -11.48 11.52 14.17
N SER A 3 -11.82 12.35 13.17
CA SER A 3 -11.50 12.07 11.77
C SER A 3 -9.98 12.15 11.59
N LEU A 4 -9.33 11.00 11.49
CA LEU A 4 -7.91 10.92 11.16
C LEU A 4 -7.73 11.35 9.70
N VAL A 5 -7.20 12.55 9.51
CA VAL A 5 -6.92 13.12 8.18
C VAL A 5 -5.50 12.78 7.72
N LYS A 6 -4.56 12.68 8.66
CA LYS A 6 -3.16 12.37 8.39
C LYS A 6 -2.68 11.31 9.34
N VAL A 7 -2.09 10.24 8.80
CA VAL A 7 -1.62 9.11 9.58
C VAL A 7 -0.24 8.68 9.09
N LYS A 8 0.65 8.45 10.05
CA LYS A 8 1.94 7.80 9.85
C LYS A 8 2.10 6.66 10.84
N PHE A 9 2.34 5.44 10.36
CA PHE A 9 2.67 4.30 11.23
C PHE A 9 3.58 3.30 10.53
N SER A 10 4.28 2.52 11.35
CA SER A 10 4.98 1.32 10.91
C SER A 10 4.13 0.10 11.28
N PHE A 11 3.93 -0.80 10.33
CA PHE A 11 3.02 -1.93 10.43
C PHE A 11 3.80 -3.25 10.36
N HIS A 12 3.55 -4.11 11.35
CA HIS A 12 4.19 -5.42 11.51
C HIS A 12 3.15 -6.55 11.63
N GLY A 13 1.94 -6.33 11.09
CA GLY A 13 0.85 -7.29 11.11
C GLY A 13 0.59 -7.89 9.73
N SER A 14 -0.47 -8.68 9.61
CA SER A 14 -0.88 -9.28 8.33
C SER A 14 -1.58 -8.27 7.41
N LEU A 15 -1.51 -8.51 6.10
CA LEU A 15 -2.23 -7.71 5.09
C LEU A 15 -3.73 -7.55 5.40
N GLY A 16 -4.38 -8.59 5.96
CA GLY A 16 -5.80 -8.53 6.32
C GLY A 16 -6.13 -7.52 7.41
N LEU A 17 -5.28 -7.42 8.45
CA LEU A 17 -5.43 -6.42 9.51
C LEU A 17 -5.18 -5.00 8.99
N MET A 18 -4.21 -4.84 8.10
CA MET A 18 -3.96 -3.56 7.44
C MET A 18 -5.15 -3.11 6.60
N HIS A 19 -5.76 -4.02 5.84
CA HIS A 19 -6.96 -3.72 5.08
C HIS A 19 -8.09 -3.23 5.99
N GLN A 20 -8.39 -3.96 7.07
CA GLN A 20 -9.41 -3.56 8.04
C GLN A 20 -9.12 -2.19 8.66
N LEU A 21 -7.85 -1.92 9.00
CA LEU A 21 -7.43 -0.65 9.56
C LEU A 21 -7.66 0.50 8.58
N LEU A 22 -7.23 0.35 7.32
CA LEU A 22 -7.37 1.39 6.30
C LEU A 22 -8.85 1.63 5.93
N SER A 23 -9.66 0.57 5.84
CA SER A 23 -11.11 0.69 5.61
C SER A 23 -11.85 1.43 6.73
N SER A 24 -11.28 1.52 7.94
CA SER A 24 -11.87 2.28 9.05
C SER A 24 -11.59 3.79 8.98
N MET A 25 -10.79 4.26 8.00
CA MET A 25 -10.33 5.65 7.88
C MET A 25 -10.71 6.29 6.53
N PRO A 26 -12.00 6.36 6.14
CA PRO A 26 -12.42 6.85 4.82
C PRO A 26 -12.14 8.34 4.57
N ASN A 27 -11.85 9.11 5.62
CA ASN A 27 -11.52 10.53 5.55
C ASN A 27 -10.00 10.80 5.49
N LEU A 28 -9.19 9.75 5.33
CA LEU A 28 -7.74 9.90 5.32
C LEU A 28 -7.30 10.61 4.03
N GLU A 29 -6.59 11.72 4.19
CA GLU A 29 -6.05 12.50 3.09
C GLU A 29 -4.55 12.23 2.90
N HIS A 30 -3.85 11.89 3.98
CA HIS A 30 -2.41 11.60 3.95
C HIS A 30 -2.09 10.30 4.67
N LEU A 31 -1.48 9.37 3.96
CA LEU A 31 -1.00 8.10 4.48
C LEU A 31 0.50 7.99 4.26
N THR A 32 1.24 7.79 5.34
CA THR A 32 2.63 7.30 5.28
C THR A 32 2.72 5.99 6.02
N ILE A 33 3.09 4.91 5.34
CA ILE A 33 3.16 3.57 5.92
C ILE A 33 4.51 2.92 5.68
N GLU A 34 5.04 2.27 6.70
CA GLU A 34 6.21 1.42 6.59
C GLU A 34 5.79 -0.01 6.92
N ILE A 35 5.93 -0.94 5.96
CA ILE A 35 5.53 -2.35 6.15
C ILE A 35 6.79 -3.20 6.21
N TRP A 36 6.83 -4.06 7.23
CA TRP A 36 7.93 -4.98 7.48
C TRP A 36 7.41 -6.41 7.38
N ASN A 37 8.23 -7.33 6.88
CA ASN A 37 7.97 -8.78 6.76
C ASN A 37 6.87 -9.20 5.77
N GLU A 38 6.11 -8.27 5.21
CA GLU A 38 5.16 -8.51 4.11
C GLU A 38 5.24 -7.35 3.12
N TYR A 39 4.88 -7.62 1.86
CA TYR A 39 4.75 -6.59 0.83
C TYR A 39 3.38 -6.66 0.17
N MET A 40 2.95 -5.51 -0.33
CA MET A 40 1.71 -5.36 -1.08
C MET A 40 2.05 -4.82 -2.47
N ASN A 41 1.60 -5.53 -3.50
CA ASN A 41 1.79 -5.09 -4.87
C ASN A 41 0.87 -3.91 -5.22
N GLY A 42 1.17 -3.23 -6.32
CA GLY A 42 0.44 -2.04 -6.76
C GLY A 42 -1.03 -2.29 -7.03
N TYR A 43 -1.42 -3.48 -7.48
CA TYR A 43 -2.84 -3.83 -7.68
C TYR A 43 -3.63 -3.83 -6.37
N ARG A 44 -3.07 -4.41 -5.30
CA ARG A 44 -3.73 -4.44 -3.99
C ARG A 44 -3.79 -3.05 -3.36
N TRP A 45 -2.72 -2.26 -3.51
CA TRP A 45 -2.74 -0.87 -3.07
C TRP A 45 -3.79 -0.05 -3.80
N GLU A 46 -3.88 -0.20 -5.12
CA GLU A 46 -4.89 0.44 -5.97
C GLU A 46 -6.30 0.09 -5.49
N GLU A 47 -6.58 -1.20 -5.27
CA GLU A 47 -7.88 -1.67 -4.76
C GLU A 47 -8.25 -1.01 -3.43
N ILE A 48 -7.31 -0.94 -2.47
CA ILE A 48 -7.55 -0.31 -1.17
C ILE A 48 -7.80 1.18 -1.32
N ILE A 49 -6.97 1.88 -2.11
CA ILE A 49 -7.08 3.34 -2.23
C ILE A 49 -8.39 3.71 -2.92
N ALA A 50 -8.69 3.07 -4.06
CA ALA A 50 -9.88 3.34 -4.85
C ALA A 50 -11.17 3.04 -4.07
N ASN A 51 -11.20 1.93 -3.31
CA ASN A 51 -12.43 1.48 -2.65
C ASN A 51 -12.61 2.01 -1.22
N HIS A 52 -11.53 2.32 -0.51
CA HIS A 52 -11.58 2.61 0.93
C HIS A 52 -11.02 3.96 1.34
N LEU A 53 -10.17 4.58 0.52
CA LEU A 53 -9.52 5.85 0.85
C LEU A 53 -9.82 6.91 -0.23
N PRO A 54 -11.10 7.23 -0.50
CA PRO A 54 -11.49 8.07 -1.64
C PRO A 54 -11.00 9.53 -1.53
N ARG A 55 -10.53 9.94 -0.35
CA ARG A 55 -10.00 11.29 -0.09
C ARG A 55 -8.48 11.33 -0.02
N LEU A 56 -7.80 10.20 -0.25
CA LEU A 56 -6.35 10.11 -0.17
C LEU A 56 -5.72 10.90 -1.31
N THR A 57 -4.90 11.88 -0.94
CA THR A 57 -4.17 12.75 -1.87
C THR A 57 -2.66 12.60 -1.74
N VAL A 58 -2.19 12.14 -0.58
CA VAL A 58 -0.77 11.87 -0.36
C VAL A 58 -0.62 10.44 0.12
N PHE A 59 -0.10 9.59 -0.75
CA PHE A 59 0.26 8.22 -0.42
C PHE A 59 1.79 8.04 -0.47
N ARG A 60 2.37 7.62 0.65
CA ARG A 60 3.80 7.31 0.76
C ARG A 60 3.96 5.98 1.45
N PHE A 61 4.79 5.12 0.87
CA PHE A 61 5.06 3.82 1.46
C PHE A 61 6.54 3.45 1.40
N LYS A 62 6.96 2.66 2.37
CA LYS A 62 8.21 1.89 2.33
C LYS A 62 7.84 0.44 2.67
N MET A 63 8.31 -0.51 1.88
CA MET A 63 8.09 -1.94 2.12
C MET A 63 9.42 -2.66 2.05
N GLU A 64 9.58 -3.69 2.87
CA GLU A 64 10.72 -4.60 2.81
C GLU A 64 10.25 -5.96 2.33
N TYR A 65 10.93 -6.49 1.32
CA TYR A 65 10.68 -7.81 0.76
C TYR A 65 11.92 -8.67 0.95
N GLU A 66 11.74 -9.83 1.57
CA GLU A 66 12.75 -10.85 1.69
C GLU A 66 12.35 -12.03 0.81
N ALA A 67 13.18 -12.37 -0.18
CA ALA A 67 12.96 -13.55 -1.01
C ALA A 67 13.33 -14.81 -0.21
N HIS A 68 12.61 -15.90 -0.42
CA HIS A 68 12.88 -17.16 0.28
C HIS A 68 13.30 -18.26 -0.69
N GLY A 69 14.45 -18.89 -0.45
CA GLY A 69 14.90 -20.07 -1.20
C GLY A 69 15.35 -19.76 -2.63
N ASP A 70 14.83 -20.52 -3.59
CA ASP A 70 15.20 -20.48 -5.02
C ASP A 70 14.43 -19.40 -5.82
N ASP A 71 13.72 -18.49 -5.14
CA ASP A 71 12.99 -17.40 -5.80
C ASP A 71 13.94 -16.59 -6.69
N ASN A 72 13.57 -16.43 -7.96
CA ASN A 72 14.25 -15.50 -8.85
C ASN A 72 13.89 -14.08 -8.44
N PHE A 73 14.65 -13.54 -7.48
CA PHE A 73 14.47 -12.19 -6.92
C PHE A 73 14.28 -11.13 -8.01
N SER A 74 15.02 -11.24 -9.12
CA SER A 74 14.93 -10.27 -10.23
C SER A 74 13.56 -10.31 -10.93
N GLU A 75 12.99 -11.50 -11.09
CA GLU A 75 11.69 -11.67 -11.73
C GLU A 75 10.56 -11.19 -10.82
N GLU A 76 10.60 -11.55 -9.53
CA GLU A 76 9.62 -11.12 -8.55
C GLU A 76 9.66 -9.61 -8.29
N ALA A 77 10.86 -9.02 -8.22
CA ALA A 77 11.02 -7.57 -8.17
C ALA A 77 10.44 -6.89 -9.42
N ASN A 78 10.65 -7.45 -10.61
CA ASN A 78 10.07 -6.92 -11.84
C ASN A 78 8.53 -7.02 -11.86
N LYS A 79 7.96 -8.15 -11.41
CA LYS A 79 6.50 -8.30 -11.26
C LYS A 79 5.94 -7.28 -10.29
N LEU A 80 6.62 -7.07 -9.15
CA LEU A 80 6.24 -6.06 -8.18
C LEU A 80 6.28 -4.66 -8.78
N LEU A 81 7.38 -4.26 -9.43
CA LEU A 81 7.49 -2.94 -10.05
C LEU A 81 6.44 -2.72 -11.15
N ASN A 82 6.18 -3.75 -11.96
CA ASN A 82 5.18 -3.67 -13.02
C ASN A 82 3.75 -3.51 -12.48
N SER A 83 3.46 -3.99 -11.27
CA SER A 83 2.15 -3.78 -10.65
C SER A 83 1.86 -2.31 -10.28
N PHE A 84 2.88 -1.44 -10.22
CA PHE A 84 2.74 0.01 -10.00
C PHE A 84 2.73 0.82 -11.31
N ARG A 85 2.50 0.17 -12.46
CA ARG A 85 2.46 0.81 -13.79
C ARG A 85 1.06 0.80 -14.42
N THR A 86 0.02 0.70 -13.61
CA THR A 86 -1.37 0.82 -14.08
C THR A 86 -1.71 2.29 -14.36
N TYR A 87 -2.79 2.52 -15.10
CA TYR A 87 -3.30 3.89 -15.34
C TYR A 87 -3.56 4.64 -14.04
N PHE A 88 -4.10 3.95 -13.02
CA PHE A 88 -4.31 4.50 -11.69
C PHE A 88 -3.02 5.14 -11.13
N TRP A 89 -1.90 4.40 -11.15
CA TRP A 89 -0.62 4.89 -10.60
C TRP A 89 0.05 5.96 -11.46
N LEU A 90 -0.08 5.87 -12.79
CA LEU A 90 0.65 6.74 -13.71
C LEU A 90 -0.06 8.07 -13.97
N GLU A 91 -1.40 8.09 -13.95
CA GLU A 91 -2.20 9.22 -14.41
C GLU A 91 -3.19 9.73 -13.34
N GLU A 92 -3.85 8.86 -12.58
CA GLU A 92 -4.88 9.28 -11.62
C GLU A 92 -4.33 9.67 -10.24
N HIS A 93 -3.25 9.03 -9.78
CA HIS A 93 -2.75 9.11 -8.40
C HIS A 93 -1.31 9.68 -8.31
N GLN A 94 -1.04 10.80 -8.99
CA GLN A 94 0.22 11.56 -8.90
C GLN A 94 0.31 12.45 -7.65
#